data_AF-A0A5E3X344-F1
#
_entry.id   AF-A0A5E3X344-F1
#
_cell.length_a   1.000
_cell.length_b   1.000
_cell.length_c   1.000
_cell.angle_alpha   90.00
_cell.angle_beta   90.00
_cell.angle_gamma   90.00
#
_symmetry.space_group_name_H-M   'P 1'
#
loop_
_entity.id
_entity.type
_entity.pdbx_description
1 polymer ?
#
loop_
_entity_poly.entity_id
_entity_poly.type
_entity_poly.pdbx_seq_one_letter_code
_entity_poly.pdbx_strand_id
1 'polypeptide(L)'
;MLPHSGSDPSFIPLAVTTLESLQTRLGKSWEPVLSLLREMQGADLPAEPQIDLLPPINRYLPRADHHSVIRDILWTLSSEVAADTDTTPIALRTMSLAYQLYAGRTMAAFRVHHALSLPLEQPSDFALYMRPMNRVANILFSWRGTKRFHSMFPSIAQFITRQLMHSGLSEREFYRAFRRRQFIAWLGLLYEILNPKVSLNMNIKPIVLLTVAERMIPPMEGRRVQVEWLSALVERGAVSTTSVDKLSTEQLFALRRAHVIWHAVKRRCMECRTKIADEVSPQRCGHCQRAIYCTKGCQAQHWATSHRDICKIWSIVNMRSNKPEIRQGMKALPIDVTSMFEE
;
A
#
# COMPACT_ATOMS: atom_id res chain seq x y z
N MET A 1 4.35 -9.85 17.10
CA MET A 1 5.70 -9.20 17.07
C MET A 1 6.32 -9.26 15.67
N LEU A 2 6.83 -8.15 15.11
CA LEU A 2 7.58 -8.16 13.84
C LEU A 2 9.05 -8.53 14.08
N PRO A 3 9.64 -9.52 13.38
CA PRO A 3 11.03 -9.89 13.57
C PRO A 3 11.98 -8.75 13.13
N HIS A 4 13.05 -8.56 13.90
CA HIS A 4 14.08 -7.55 13.69
C HIS A 4 14.81 -7.74 12.36
N SER A 5 14.36 -7.08 11.29
CA SER A 5 15.29 -6.75 10.19
C SER A 5 16.30 -5.77 10.76
N GLY A 6 17.60 -6.09 10.67
CA GLY A 6 18.73 -5.29 11.16
C GLY A 6 18.42 -3.81 11.20
N SER A 7 17.98 -3.35 12.36
CA SER A 7 17.45 -2.02 12.54
C SER A 7 18.67 -1.10 12.55
N ASP A 8 18.77 -0.26 11.52
CA ASP A 8 19.88 0.67 11.35
C ASP A 8 19.85 1.70 12.50
N PRO A 9 20.73 1.55 13.53
CA PRO A 9 20.68 2.35 14.76
C PRO A 9 20.91 3.84 14.48
N SER A 10 21.43 4.18 13.30
CA SER A 10 21.67 5.56 12.89
C SER A 10 20.41 6.30 12.41
N PHE A 11 19.27 5.62 12.28
CA PHE A 11 18.12 6.20 11.60
C PHE A 11 17.42 7.32 12.38
N ILE A 12 17.17 7.16 13.68
CA ILE A 12 16.55 8.24 14.48
C ILE A 12 17.43 9.51 14.44
N PRO A 13 18.76 9.44 14.69
CA PRO A 13 19.65 10.58 14.48
C PRO A 13 19.50 11.22 13.09
N LEU A 14 19.49 10.40 12.03
CA LEU A 14 19.36 10.90 10.66
C LEU A 14 18.01 11.60 10.41
N ALA A 15 16.92 11.07 10.98
CA ALA A 15 15.60 11.69 10.91
C ALA A 15 15.57 13.03 11.65
N VAL A 16 16.18 13.12 12.84
CA VAL A 16 16.33 14.37 13.62
C VAL A 16 17.09 15.41 12.79
N THR A 17 18.30 15.08 12.29
CA THR A 17 19.11 15.99 11.47
C THR A 17 18.38 16.44 10.21
N THR A 18 17.64 15.53 9.56
CA THR A 18 16.83 15.86 8.38
C THR A 18 15.76 16.90 8.73
N LEU A 19 15.01 16.68 9.82
CA LEU A 19 13.95 17.59 10.23
C LEU A 19 14.49 18.94 10.73
N GLU A 20 15.61 18.98 11.45
CA GLU A 20 16.27 20.23 11.87
C GLU A 20 16.74 21.06 10.67
N SER A 21 17.37 20.41 9.68
CA SER A 21 17.79 21.08 8.45
C SER A 21 16.60 21.69 7.70
N LEU A 22 15.52 20.93 7.56
CA LEU A 22 14.28 21.40 6.93
C LEU A 22 13.61 22.53 7.74
N GLN A 23 13.61 22.43 9.07
CA GLN A 23 13.08 23.44 9.97
C GLN A 23 13.81 24.78 9.79
N THR A 24 15.15 24.75 9.86
CA THR A 24 15.99 25.95 9.67
C THR A 24 15.82 26.54 8.28
N ARG A 25 15.83 25.72 7.22
CA ARG A 25 15.68 26.18 5.84
C ARG A 25 14.32 26.85 5.58
N LEU A 26 13.26 26.38 6.22
CA LEU A 26 11.89 26.85 5.98
C LEU A 26 11.40 27.88 7.00
N GLY A 27 12.19 28.20 8.04
CA GLY A 27 11.77 29.10 9.12
C GLY A 27 10.56 28.56 9.90
N LYS A 28 10.41 27.24 10.00
CA LYS A 28 9.32 26.57 10.72
C LYS A 28 9.75 26.22 12.15
N SER A 29 8.81 25.80 12.99
CA SER A 29 9.11 25.18 14.28
C SER A 29 8.34 23.88 14.44
N TRP A 30 9.09 22.80 14.62
CA TRP A 30 8.65 21.44 14.87
C TRP A 30 9.24 20.91 16.17
N GLU A 31 9.71 21.81 17.04
CA GLU A 31 10.42 21.48 18.27
C GLU A 31 9.70 20.46 19.16
N PRO A 32 8.36 20.47 19.31
CA PRO A 32 7.69 19.43 20.07
C PRO A 32 7.91 18.01 19.52
N VAL A 33 7.94 17.84 18.19
CA VAL A 33 8.20 16.54 17.56
C VAL A 33 9.69 16.21 17.58
N LEU A 34 10.57 17.19 17.34
CA LEU A 34 12.02 17.01 17.42
C LEU A 34 12.46 16.61 18.84
N SER A 35 11.89 17.23 19.86
CA SER A 35 12.16 16.89 21.27
C SER A 35 11.81 15.43 21.57
N LEU A 36 10.64 14.95 21.12
CA LEU A 36 10.27 13.53 21.23
C LEU A 36 11.27 12.61 20.53
N LEU A 37 11.71 12.97 19.32
CA LEU A 37 12.67 12.17 18.56
C LEU A 37 14.05 12.13 19.23
N ARG A 38 14.50 13.24 19.82
CA ARG A 38 15.76 13.31 20.59
C ARG A 38 15.67 12.51 21.89
N GLU A 39 14.52 12.51 22.58
CA GLU A 39 14.28 11.64 23.74
C GLU A 39 14.35 10.15 23.33
N MET A 40 13.70 9.79 22.21
CA MET A 40 13.78 8.43 21.65
C MET A 40 15.20 8.02 21.26
N GLN A 41 16.01 8.96 20.76
CA GLN A 41 17.42 8.75 20.45
C GLN A 41 18.25 8.46 21.72
N GLY A 42 17.97 9.17 22.82
CA GLY A 42 18.70 9.02 24.09
C GLY A 42 18.33 7.78 24.90
N ALA A 43 17.15 7.20 24.67
CA ALA A 43 16.62 6.07 25.42
C ALA A 43 17.14 4.69 24.96
N ASP A 44 18.18 4.64 24.12
CA ASP A 44 18.74 3.41 23.51
C ASP A 44 17.65 2.50 22.92
N LEU A 45 16.64 3.12 22.30
CA LEU A 45 15.55 2.39 21.69
C LEU A 45 16.07 1.58 20.50
N PRO A 46 15.51 0.37 20.25
CA PRO A 46 15.78 -0.34 19.01
C PRO A 46 15.45 0.56 17.83
N ALA A 47 16.25 0.49 16.76
CA ALA A 47 16.16 1.45 15.67
C ALA A 47 14.82 1.45 14.90
N GLU A 48 13.96 0.46 15.16
CA GLU A 48 12.55 0.51 14.82
C GLU A 48 11.73 0.57 16.10
N PRO A 49 11.05 1.71 16.40
CA PRO A 49 10.25 1.81 17.61
C PRO A 49 9.08 0.83 17.53
N GLN A 50 9.06 -0.13 18.45
CA GLN A 50 7.87 -0.93 18.72
C GLN A 50 6.79 -0.02 19.31
N ILE A 51 5.51 -0.40 19.18
CA ILE A 51 4.41 0.38 19.77
C ILE A 51 4.61 0.51 21.30
N ASP A 52 5.28 -0.46 21.93
CA ASP A 52 5.68 -0.45 23.34
C ASP A 52 6.75 0.57 23.71
N LEU A 53 7.43 1.13 22.71
CA LEU A 53 8.60 2.01 22.88
C LEU A 53 8.29 3.45 22.47
N LEU A 54 7.01 3.76 22.30
CA LEU A 54 6.55 5.11 22.07
C LEU A 54 6.61 5.91 23.38
N PRO A 55 6.93 7.22 23.32
CA PRO A 55 6.90 8.09 24.49
C PRO A 55 5.57 7.98 25.25
N PRO A 56 5.55 8.19 26.58
CA PRO A 56 4.31 8.19 27.34
C PRO A 56 3.40 9.38 26.94
N ILE A 57 2.09 9.25 27.15
CA ILE A 57 1.10 10.22 26.62
C ILE A 57 1.35 11.67 27.08
N ASN A 58 1.90 11.85 28.29
CA ASN A 58 2.23 13.16 28.86
C ASN A 58 3.39 13.89 28.16
N ARG A 59 4.11 13.20 27.25
CA ARG A 59 5.14 13.82 26.41
C ARG A 59 4.58 14.43 25.13
N TYR A 60 3.39 14.02 24.69
CA TYR A 60 2.77 14.55 23.48
C TYR A 60 2.04 15.86 23.74
N LEU A 61 1.95 16.68 22.70
CA LEU A 61 1.09 17.86 22.69
C LEU A 61 -0.40 17.49 22.82
N PRO A 62 -1.25 18.48 23.17
CA PRO A 62 -2.69 18.38 22.94
C PRO A 62 -2.99 17.91 21.51
N ARG A 63 -4.06 17.13 21.34
CA ARG A 63 -4.39 16.46 20.08
C ARG A 63 -4.32 17.41 18.88
N ALA A 64 -5.00 18.55 18.95
CA ALA A 64 -5.09 19.50 17.84
C ALA A 64 -3.70 20.02 17.40
N ASP A 65 -2.83 20.33 18.36
CA ASP A 65 -1.50 20.88 18.10
C ASP A 65 -0.55 19.80 17.57
N HIS A 66 -0.53 18.62 18.20
CA HIS A 66 0.24 17.47 17.72
C HIS A 66 -0.11 17.14 16.26
N HIS A 67 -1.40 17.11 16.00
CA HIS A 67 -1.98 16.80 14.70
C HIS A 67 -1.54 17.80 13.63
N SER A 68 -1.56 19.09 13.97
CA SER A 68 -1.13 20.16 13.07
C SER A 68 0.36 20.05 12.72
N VAL A 69 1.22 19.84 13.72
CA VAL A 69 2.67 19.74 13.54
C VAL A 69 3.05 18.51 12.70
N ILE A 70 2.52 17.33 13.02
CA ILE A 70 2.80 16.11 12.23
C ILE A 70 2.36 16.29 10.77
N ARG A 71 1.17 16.87 10.54
CA ARG A 71 0.69 17.11 9.18
C ARG A 71 1.60 18.07 8.41
N ASP A 72 2.10 19.11 9.06
CA ASP A 72 3.03 20.05 8.43
C ASP A 72 4.36 19.39 8.05
N ILE A 73 4.93 18.58 8.96
CA ILE A 73 6.12 17.76 8.69
C ILE A 73 5.90 16.84 7.49
N LEU A 74 4.79 16.08 7.47
CA LEU A 74 4.49 15.15 6.40
C LEU A 74 4.33 15.85 5.04
N TRP A 75 3.73 17.05 5.01
CA TRP A 75 3.63 17.85 3.79
C TRP A 75 5.00 18.34 3.31
N THR A 76 5.84 18.85 4.20
CA THR A 76 7.20 19.25 3.83
C THR A 76 7.98 18.06 3.27
N LEU A 77 7.99 16.92 3.95
CA LEU A 77 8.69 15.72 3.47
C LEU A 77 8.13 15.21 2.13
N SER A 78 6.82 15.32 1.91
CA SER A 78 6.23 14.99 0.60
C SER A 78 6.76 15.88 -0.53
N SER A 79 7.08 17.14 -0.22
CA SER A 79 7.69 18.07 -1.18
C SER A 79 9.16 17.75 -1.42
N GLU A 80 9.90 17.26 -0.41
CA GLU A 80 11.26 16.76 -0.60
C GLU A 80 11.30 15.55 -1.54
N VAL A 81 10.37 14.59 -1.38
CA VAL A 81 10.24 13.46 -2.30
C VAL A 81 9.91 13.94 -3.72
N ALA A 82 9.06 14.96 -3.84
CA ALA A 82 8.69 15.55 -5.14
C ALA A 82 9.84 16.29 -5.82
N ALA A 83 10.78 16.85 -5.04
CA ALA A 83 11.94 17.58 -5.54
C ALA A 83 13.00 16.66 -6.18
N ASP A 84 12.82 15.33 -6.13
CA ASP A 84 13.69 14.37 -6.80
C ASP A 84 15.15 14.47 -6.31
N THR A 85 15.35 14.37 -5.01
CA THR A 85 16.67 14.40 -4.39
C THR A 85 17.17 12.99 -4.05
N ASP A 86 18.48 12.84 -3.93
CA ASP A 86 19.13 11.63 -3.39
C ASP A 86 18.72 11.32 -1.94
N THR A 87 18.10 12.28 -1.26
CA THR A 87 17.57 12.14 0.10
C THR A 87 16.19 11.48 0.16
N THR A 88 15.61 11.08 -0.98
CA THR A 88 14.28 10.44 -1.04
C THR A 88 14.13 9.23 -0.10
N PRO A 89 15.08 8.26 -0.03
CA PRO A 89 14.96 7.15 0.92
C PRO A 89 14.87 7.60 2.38
N ILE A 90 15.64 8.62 2.75
CA ILE A 90 15.64 9.20 4.10
C ILE A 90 14.29 9.87 4.36
N ALA A 91 13.80 10.68 3.41
CA ALA A 91 12.49 11.34 3.51
C ALA A 91 11.35 10.32 3.70
N LEU A 92 11.34 9.20 2.97
CA LEU A 92 10.32 8.15 3.12
C LEU A 92 10.35 7.49 4.52
N ARG A 93 11.54 7.21 5.03
CA ARG A 93 11.69 6.65 6.38
C ARG A 93 11.28 7.67 7.45
N THR A 94 11.70 8.93 7.32
CA THR A 94 11.32 10.03 8.24
C THR A 94 9.82 10.29 8.22
N MET A 95 9.17 10.23 7.06
CA MET A 95 7.71 10.30 6.96
C MET A 95 7.04 9.15 7.71
N SER A 96 7.58 7.94 7.60
CA SER A 96 7.04 6.78 8.30
C SER A 96 7.18 6.93 9.81
N LEU A 97 8.30 7.48 10.30
CA LEU A 97 8.52 7.75 11.71
C LEU A 97 7.57 8.85 12.24
N ALA A 98 7.42 9.97 11.50
CA ALA A 98 6.48 11.02 11.86
C ALA A 98 5.04 10.49 11.92
N TYR A 99 4.65 9.64 10.98
CA TYR A 99 3.35 8.97 10.99
C TYR A 99 3.18 8.01 12.18
N GLN A 100 4.23 7.28 12.56
CA GLN A 100 4.22 6.44 13.76
C GLN A 100 4.04 7.26 15.05
N LEU A 101 4.59 8.48 15.14
CA LEU A 101 4.34 9.37 16.29
C LEU A 101 2.89 9.87 16.34
N TYR A 102 2.21 9.99 15.19
CA TYR A 102 0.78 10.25 15.15
C TYR A 102 -0.02 9.06 15.70
N ALA A 103 0.15 7.88 15.10
CA ALA A 103 -0.55 6.67 15.53
C ALA A 103 -0.21 6.30 16.98
N GLY A 104 1.04 6.54 17.36
CA GLY A 104 1.58 6.22 18.66
C GLY A 104 1.01 7.03 19.80
N ARG A 105 0.69 8.31 19.57
CA ARG A 105 -0.04 9.14 20.53
C ARG A 105 -1.38 8.51 20.88
N THR A 106 -2.11 8.04 19.88
CA THR A 106 -3.44 7.41 20.07
C THR A 106 -3.31 6.12 20.87
N MET A 107 -2.30 5.29 20.60
CA MET A 107 -2.01 4.09 21.38
C MET A 107 -1.57 4.40 22.82
N ALA A 108 -0.72 5.43 23.02
CA ALA A 108 -0.28 5.84 24.35
C ALA A 108 -1.45 6.36 25.20
N ALA A 109 -2.37 7.12 24.61
CA ALA A 109 -3.59 7.56 25.27
C ALA A 109 -4.48 6.38 25.70
N PHE A 110 -4.62 5.38 24.81
CA PHE A 110 -5.39 4.17 25.12
C PHE A 110 -4.83 3.42 26.34
N ARG A 111 -3.52 3.24 26.40
CA ARG A 111 -2.84 2.53 27.50
C ARG A 111 -3.06 3.18 28.86
N VAL A 112 -2.98 4.50 28.94
CA VAL A 112 -3.07 5.23 30.21
C VAL A 112 -4.50 5.30 30.73
N HIS A 113 -5.48 5.43 29.85
CA HIS A 113 -6.85 5.66 30.27
C HIS A 113 -7.70 4.39 30.34
N HIS A 114 -7.20 3.24 29.85
CA HIS A 114 -7.92 1.96 29.74
C HIS A 114 -9.31 2.05 29.08
N ALA A 115 -9.61 3.20 28.49
CA ALA A 115 -10.87 3.57 27.86
C ALA A 115 -10.57 4.72 26.91
N LEU A 116 -11.08 4.62 25.68
CA LEU A 116 -11.08 5.74 24.74
C LEU A 116 -12.23 6.64 25.15
N SER A 117 -11.97 7.58 26.05
CA SER A 117 -13.00 8.43 26.66
C SER A 117 -13.74 9.35 25.66
N LEU A 118 -13.27 9.46 24.42
CA LEU A 118 -13.85 10.25 23.32
C LEU A 118 -13.53 9.55 21.98
N PRO A 119 -14.32 9.77 20.91
CA PRO A 119 -14.26 8.91 19.75
C PRO A 119 -12.86 8.88 19.15
N LEU A 120 -12.43 7.65 18.81
CA LEU A 120 -11.27 7.31 18.01
C LEU A 120 -11.06 8.34 16.90
N GLU A 121 -9.79 8.55 16.52
CA GLU A 121 -9.42 9.23 15.28
C GLU A 121 -10.51 9.01 14.23
N GLN A 122 -11.20 10.07 13.85
CA GLN A 122 -12.31 9.89 12.93
C GLN A 122 -11.71 9.45 11.59
N PRO A 123 -12.43 8.66 10.77
CA PRO A 123 -11.89 8.29 9.48
C PRO A 123 -11.58 9.52 8.59
N SER A 124 -12.20 10.67 8.86
CA SER A 124 -11.84 11.96 8.29
C SER A 124 -10.45 12.46 8.71
N ASP A 125 -10.07 12.30 9.98
CA ASP A 125 -8.76 12.71 10.50
C ASP A 125 -7.67 11.92 9.79
N PHE A 126 -7.80 10.60 9.79
CA PHE A 126 -6.87 9.73 9.08
C PHE A 126 -6.79 10.07 7.58
N ALA A 127 -7.92 10.35 6.94
CA ALA A 127 -7.94 10.76 5.54
C ALA A 127 -7.20 12.09 5.28
N LEU A 128 -7.13 12.99 6.27
CA LEU A 128 -6.30 14.20 6.19
C LEU A 128 -4.81 13.86 6.26
N TYR A 129 -4.41 12.94 7.15
CA TYR A 129 -3.02 12.49 7.25
C TYR A 129 -2.54 11.76 6.02
N MET A 130 -3.38 10.92 5.42
CA MET A 130 -3.00 10.20 4.22
C MET A 130 -2.81 11.10 3.00
N ARG A 131 -3.18 12.40 3.02
CA ARG A 131 -2.99 13.29 1.86
C ARG A 131 -1.53 13.41 1.41
N PRO A 132 -0.58 13.80 2.28
CA PRO A 132 0.84 13.82 1.91
C PRO A 132 1.38 12.43 1.51
N MET A 133 0.98 11.36 2.19
CA MET A 133 1.40 10.00 1.81
C MET A 133 0.83 9.57 0.46
N ASN A 134 -0.41 9.91 0.15
CA ASN A 134 -1.03 9.67 -1.16
C ASN A 134 -0.28 10.43 -2.26
N ARG A 135 0.14 11.67 -1.99
CA ARG A 135 0.99 12.44 -2.93
C ARG A 135 2.30 11.70 -3.18
N VAL A 136 2.98 11.26 -2.14
CA VAL A 136 4.22 10.46 -2.25
C VAL A 136 3.97 9.16 -3.03
N ALA A 137 2.92 8.40 -2.72
CA ALA A 137 2.61 7.18 -3.45
C ALA A 137 2.39 7.44 -4.95
N ASN A 138 1.73 8.54 -5.32
CA ASN A 138 1.56 8.92 -6.73
C ASN A 138 2.90 9.27 -7.40
N ILE A 139 3.79 9.98 -6.70
CA ILE A 139 5.15 10.30 -7.18
C ILE A 139 5.96 9.01 -7.37
N LEU A 140 6.00 8.14 -6.37
CA LEU A 140 6.71 6.86 -6.46
C LEU A 140 6.15 6.00 -7.60
N PHE A 141 4.82 5.99 -7.78
CA PHE A 141 4.18 5.22 -8.83
C PHE A 141 4.43 5.79 -10.23
N SER A 142 4.63 7.10 -10.37
CA SER A 142 5.02 7.71 -11.65
C SER A 142 6.44 7.33 -12.06
N TRP A 143 7.32 7.02 -11.10
CA TRP A 143 8.66 6.53 -11.36
C TRP A 143 8.73 5.05 -11.75
N ARG A 144 7.62 4.30 -11.72
CA ARG A 144 7.62 2.86 -12.03
C ARG A 144 8.31 2.56 -13.37
N GLY A 145 9.12 1.49 -13.39
CA GLY A 145 9.89 1.11 -14.57
C GLY A 145 11.21 1.88 -14.78
N THR A 146 11.45 2.98 -14.07
CA THR A 146 12.73 3.72 -14.15
C THR A 146 13.82 3.07 -13.29
N LYS A 147 15.11 3.27 -13.63
CA LYS A 147 16.23 2.78 -12.79
C LYS A 147 16.13 3.28 -11.35
N ARG A 148 15.71 4.54 -11.18
CA ARG A 148 15.52 5.19 -9.88
C ARG A 148 14.49 4.48 -9.01
N PHE A 149 13.35 4.11 -9.57
CA PHE A 149 12.36 3.32 -8.83
C PHE A 149 12.93 2.00 -8.34
N HIS A 150 13.71 1.31 -9.19
CA HIS A 150 14.33 0.04 -8.82
C HIS A 150 15.39 0.19 -7.72
N SER A 151 16.19 1.26 -7.73
CA SER A 151 17.19 1.50 -6.68
C SER A 151 16.56 1.84 -5.31
N MET A 152 15.31 2.30 -5.29
CA MET A 152 14.58 2.63 -4.06
C MET A 152 13.61 1.54 -3.60
N PHE A 153 13.58 0.38 -4.26
CA PHE A 153 12.61 -0.68 -3.96
C PHE A 153 12.50 -1.04 -2.47
N PRO A 154 13.60 -1.25 -1.73
CA PRO A 154 13.53 -1.56 -0.30
C PRO A 154 12.84 -0.44 0.51
N SER A 155 13.17 0.82 0.24
CA SER A 155 12.58 1.97 0.93
C SER A 155 11.10 2.17 0.59
N ILE A 156 10.71 1.94 -0.67
CA ILE A 156 9.31 1.98 -1.11
C ILE A 156 8.50 0.88 -0.42
N ALA A 157 9.04 -0.34 -0.37
CA ALA A 157 8.42 -1.48 0.28
C ALA A 157 8.22 -1.24 1.79
N GLN A 158 9.25 -0.74 2.48
CA GLN A 158 9.16 -0.37 3.89
C GLN A 158 8.13 0.75 4.13
N PHE A 159 8.16 1.79 3.31
CA PHE A 159 7.19 2.89 3.37
C PHE A 159 5.76 2.36 3.26
N ILE A 160 5.46 1.55 2.23
CA ILE A 160 4.12 0.99 2.01
C ILE A 160 3.67 0.11 3.17
N THR A 161 4.56 -0.75 3.64
CA THR A 161 4.30 -1.64 4.78
C THR A 161 3.89 -0.83 6.00
N ARG A 162 4.66 0.20 6.36
CA ARG A 162 4.39 1.03 7.54
C ARG A 162 3.10 1.85 7.40
N GLN A 163 2.79 2.37 6.22
CA GLN A 163 1.59 3.21 6.05
C GLN A 163 0.29 2.39 6.03
N LEU A 164 0.30 1.15 5.53
CA LEU A 164 -0.92 0.34 5.40
C LEU A 164 -1.24 -0.54 6.62
N MET A 165 -0.30 -0.73 7.54
CA MET A 165 -0.47 -1.60 8.72
C MET A 165 -1.02 -0.89 9.96
N HIS A 166 -1.16 0.44 9.95
CA HIS A 166 -1.55 1.20 11.14
C HIS A 166 -2.86 1.93 10.92
N SER A 167 -3.96 1.37 11.42
CA SER A 167 -5.15 2.16 11.76
C SER A 167 -5.77 1.60 13.04
N GLY A 168 -6.06 2.45 14.02
CA GLY A 168 -6.88 2.05 15.19
C GLY A 168 -8.36 1.86 14.86
N LEU A 169 -8.77 2.05 13.60
CA LEU A 169 -10.14 1.91 13.13
C LEU A 169 -10.53 0.43 12.98
N SER A 170 -11.81 0.12 13.19
CA SER A 170 -12.33 -1.19 12.79
C SER A 170 -12.17 -1.39 11.28
N GLU A 171 -12.00 -2.64 10.85
CA GLU A 171 -11.80 -2.99 9.44
C GLU A 171 -12.91 -2.39 8.54
N ARG A 172 -14.16 -2.46 9.01
CA ARG A 172 -15.34 -1.96 8.27
C ARG A 172 -15.30 -0.44 8.11
N GLU A 173 -14.95 0.29 9.17
CA GLU A 173 -14.86 1.75 9.14
C GLU A 173 -13.70 2.21 8.27
N PHE A 174 -12.56 1.54 8.40
CA PHE A 174 -11.38 1.77 7.58
C PHE A 174 -11.73 1.64 6.09
N TYR A 175 -12.25 0.49 5.63
CA TYR A 175 -12.53 0.33 4.20
C TYR A 175 -13.66 1.21 3.69
N ARG A 176 -14.67 1.52 4.52
CA ARG A 176 -15.72 2.48 4.14
C ARG A 176 -15.13 3.87 3.91
N ALA A 177 -14.20 4.29 4.75
CA ALA A 177 -13.57 5.60 4.63
C ALA A 177 -12.55 5.67 3.49
N PHE A 178 -11.85 4.58 3.20
CA PHE A 178 -10.72 4.57 2.28
C PHE A 178 -11.01 4.05 0.88
N ARG A 179 -12.21 3.55 0.57
CA ARG A 179 -12.58 3.16 -0.80
C ARG A 179 -12.64 4.37 -1.75
N ARG A 180 -11.48 4.83 -2.22
CA ARG A 180 -11.34 6.06 -3.02
C ARG A 180 -10.26 5.93 -4.09
N ARG A 181 -10.33 6.80 -5.10
CA ARG A 181 -9.38 6.80 -6.23
C ARG A 181 -7.95 7.16 -5.83
N GLN A 182 -7.74 7.85 -4.73
CA GLN A 182 -6.41 8.24 -4.24
C GLN A 182 -5.54 7.02 -3.90
N PHE A 183 -6.14 5.83 -3.69
CA PHE A 183 -5.41 4.61 -3.36
C PHE A 183 -4.90 3.82 -4.57
N ILE A 184 -5.24 4.23 -5.80
CA ILE A 184 -4.81 3.57 -7.05
C ILE A 184 -3.29 3.37 -7.09
N ALA A 185 -2.52 4.40 -6.74
CA ALA A 185 -1.07 4.35 -6.74
C ALA A 185 -0.51 3.32 -5.74
N TRP A 186 -1.12 3.17 -4.57
CA TRP A 186 -0.69 2.20 -3.55
C TRP A 186 -0.81 0.76 -4.04
N LEU A 187 -1.95 0.41 -4.65
CA LEU A 187 -2.12 -0.90 -5.26
C LEU A 187 -1.14 -1.12 -6.41
N GLY A 188 -0.93 -0.10 -7.24
CA GLY A 188 0.06 -0.16 -8.31
C GLY A 188 1.48 -0.42 -7.80
N LEU A 189 1.89 0.26 -6.72
CA LEU A 189 3.19 0.04 -6.08
C LEU A 189 3.32 -1.38 -5.50
N LEU A 190 2.28 -1.90 -4.85
CA LEU A 190 2.27 -3.27 -4.32
C LEU A 190 2.38 -4.33 -5.41
N TYR A 191 1.74 -4.10 -6.55
CA TYR A 191 1.92 -4.97 -7.71
C TYR A 191 3.35 -4.90 -8.26
N GLU A 192 3.98 -3.72 -8.34
CA GLU A 192 5.38 -3.60 -8.76
C GLU A 192 6.35 -4.27 -7.77
N ILE A 193 6.05 -4.27 -6.47
CA ILE A 193 6.79 -5.02 -5.43
C ILE A 193 6.70 -6.53 -5.65
N LEU A 194 5.59 -7.02 -6.20
CA LEU A 194 5.37 -8.45 -6.52
C LEU A 194 5.97 -8.87 -7.87
N ASN A 195 6.71 -7.98 -8.55
CA ASN A 195 7.34 -8.28 -9.83
C ASN A 195 8.39 -9.40 -9.68
N PRO A 196 8.36 -10.46 -10.53
CA PRO A 196 9.30 -11.58 -10.46
C PRO A 196 10.78 -11.24 -10.54
N LYS A 197 11.12 -10.07 -11.08
CA LYS A 197 12.52 -9.63 -11.21
C LYS A 197 13.05 -8.94 -9.95
N VAL A 198 12.22 -8.76 -8.91
CA VAL A 198 12.58 -8.02 -7.70
C VAL A 198 12.68 -9.00 -6.54
N SER A 199 13.89 -9.17 -6.02
CA SER A 199 14.12 -9.90 -4.77
C SER A 199 13.99 -8.91 -3.61
N LEU A 200 12.92 -9.04 -2.83
CA LEU A 200 12.71 -8.22 -1.64
C LEU A 200 12.84 -9.07 -0.39
N ASN A 201 13.72 -8.63 0.51
CA ASN A 201 13.74 -9.12 1.87
C ASN A 201 12.81 -8.23 2.70
N MET A 202 11.55 -8.66 2.87
CA MET A 202 10.55 -7.96 3.67
C MET A 202 10.11 -8.82 4.83
N ASN A 203 9.97 -8.20 6.01
CA ASN A 203 9.46 -8.87 7.20
C ASN A 203 7.97 -9.20 7.07
N ILE A 204 7.21 -8.38 6.33
CA ILE A 204 5.80 -8.60 6.04
C ILE A 204 5.67 -9.13 4.61
N LYS A 205 5.00 -10.27 4.46
CA LYS A 205 4.69 -10.82 3.14
C LYS A 205 3.88 -9.80 2.33
N PRO A 206 4.33 -9.39 1.13
CA PRO A 206 3.62 -8.40 0.30
C PRO A 206 2.14 -8.72 0.06
N ILE A 207 1.78 -10.00 0.13
CA ILE A 207 0.42 -10.48 -0.08
C ILE A 207 -0.59 -9.99 0.97
N VAL A 208 -0.13 -9.77 2.20
CA VAL A 208 -0.95 -9.22 3.29
C VAL A 208 -1.34 -7.78 2.94
N LEU A 209 -0.35 -6.98 2.56
CA LEU A 209 -0.52 -5.59 2.14
C LEU A 209 -1.36 -5.47 0.86
N LEU A 210 -1.18 -6.39 -0.09
CA LEU A 210 -1.97 -6.43 -1.33
C LEU A 210 -3.47 -6.52 -1.03
N THR A 211 -3.86 -7.41 -0.12
CA THR A 211 -5.28 -7.60 0.25
C THR A 211 -5.87 -6.34 0.87
N VAL A 212 -5.11 -5.64 1.72
CA VAL A 212 -5.51 -4.35 2.31
C VAL A 212 -5.73 -3.31 1.19
N ALA A 213 -4.75 -3.13 0.30
CA ALA A 213 -4.84 -2.15 -0.77
C ALA A 213 -5.97 -2.43 -1.78
N GLU A 214 -6.21 -3.70 -2.11
CA GLU A 214 -7.33 -4.10 -2.98
C GLU A 214 -8.69 -3.72 -2.38
N ARG A 215 -8.87 -3.86 -1.06
CA ARG A 215 -10.11 -3.48 -0.36
C ARG A 215 -10.32 -1.96 -0.33
N MET A 216 -9.23 -1.18 -0.31
CA MET A 216 -9.24 0.29 -0.30
C MET A 216 -9.55 0.94 -1.67
N ILE A 217 -9.74 0.18 -2.74
CA ILE A 217 -9.92 0.75 -4.08
C ILE A 217 -11.31 0.43 -4.64
N PRO A 218 -11.94 1.36 -5.40
CA PRO A 218 -13.15 1.05 -6.13
C PRO A 218 -12.94 -0.15 -7.08
N PRO A 219 -13.86 -1.14 -7.11
CA PRO A 219 -13.73 -2.38 -7.88
C PRO A 219 -13.17 -2.26 -9.30
N MET A 220 -13.66 -1.29 -10.06
CA MET A 220 -13.31 -1.10 -11.46
C MET A 220 -11.91 -0.52 -11.64
N GLU A 221 -11.49 0.34 -10.71
CA GLU A 221 -10.14 0.91 -10.70
C GLU A 221 -9.13 -0.16 -10.29
N GLY A 222 -9.44 -0.98 -9.27
CA GLY A 222 -8.57 -2.08 -8.86
C GLY A 222 -8.34 -3.10 -9.97
N ARG A 223 -9.41 -3.49 -10.68
CA ARG A 223 -9.32 -4.34 -11.88
C ARG A 223 -8.46 -3.71 -12.97
N ARG A 224 -8.61 -2.41 -13.22
CA ARG A 224 -7.83 -1.69 -14.22
C ARG A 224 -6.34 -1.73 -13.88
N VAL A 225 -5.97 -1.42 -12.64
CA VAL A 225 -4.58 -1.48 -12.17
C VAL A 225 -3.99 -2.89 -12.32
N GLN A 226 -4.74 -3.95 -11.97
CA GLN A 226 -4.28 -5.33 -12.15
C GLN A 226 -4.01 -5.67 -13.62
N VAL A 227 -4.85 -5.18 -14.54
CA VAL A 227 -4.68 -5.38 -15.99
C VAL A 227 -3.49 -4.59 -16.53
N GLU A 228 -3.40 -3.30 -16.17
CA GLU A 228 -2.27 -2.43 -16.54
C GLU A 228 -0.93 -3.02 -16.06
N TRP A 229 -0.90 -3.59 -14.84
CA TRP A 229 0.28 -4.27 -14.31
C TRP A 229 0.65 -5.52 -15.12
N LEU A 230 -0.31 -6.38 -15.48
CA LEU A 230 0.03 -7.52 -16.34
C LEU A 230 0.57 -7.05 -17.69
N SER A 231 -0.09 -6.10 -18.35
CA SER A 231 0.37 -5.58 -19.63
C SER A 231 1.83 -5.10 -19.52
N ALA A 232 2.16 -4.35 -18.46
CA ALA A 232 3.53 -3.92 -18.20
C ALA A 232 4.50 -5.10 -17.95
N LEU A 233 4.07 -6.17 -17.27
CA LEU A 233 4.89 -7.37 -17.10
C LEU A 233 5.17 -8.08 -18.43
N VAL A 234 4.18 -8.12 -19.33
CA VAL A 234 4.33 -8.71 -20.67
C VAL A 234 5.27 -7.86 -21.53
N GLU A 235 5.05 -6.54 -21.58
CA GLU A 235 5.88 -5.59 -22.32
C GLU A 235 7.36 -5.65 -21.89
N ARG A 236 7.63 -5.78 -20.58
CA ARG A 236 9.00 -5.89 -20.02
C ARG A 236 9.59 -7.31 -20.13
N GLY A 237 8.89 -8.25 -20.77
CA GLY A 237 9.29 -9.65 -20.86
C GLY A 237 9.46 -10.34 -19.50
N ALA A 238 8.81 -9.82 -18.45
CA ALA A 238 8.80 -10.45 -17.13
C ALA A 238 7.83 -11.64 -17.10
N VAL A 239 6.76 -11.58 -17.89
CA VAL A 239 5.80 -12.67 -18.07
C VAL A 239 5.56 -12.94 -19.54
N SER A 240 5.59 -14.21 -19.93
CA SER A 240 5.27 -14.70 -21.27
C SER A 240 4.45 -15.99 -21.14
N THR A 241 3.93 -16.52 -22.24
CA THR A 241 3.16 -17.77 -22.20
C THR A 241 3.96 -18.95 -21.68
N THR A 242 5.29 -18.92 -21.83
CA THR A 242 6.20 -19.97 -21.36
C THR A 242 6.75 -19.71 -19.97
N SER A 243 6.75 -18.45 -19.49
CA SER A 243 7.23 -18.14 -18.14
C SER A 243 6.14 -18.15 -17.07
N VAL A 244 4.85 -18.24 -17.45
CA VAL A 244 3.75 -18.36 -16.47
C VAL A 244 3.94 -19.53 -15.52
N ASP A 245 4.56 -20.63 -15.93
CA ASP A 245 4.85 -21.79 -15.06
C ASP A 245 5.93 -21.51 -14.00
N LYS A 246 6.70 -20.43 -14.16
CA LYS A 246 7.73 -19.99 -13.21
C LYS A 246 7.23 -19.01 -12.16
N LEU A 247 5.99 -18.51 -12.28
CA LEU A 247 5.43 -17.58 -11.31
C LEU A 247 5.32 -18.21 -9.92
N SER A 248 5.57 -17.44 -8.87
CA SER A 248 5.35 -17.90 -7.49
C SER A 248 3.85 -17.97 -7.16
N THR A 249 3.52 -18.59 -6.03
CA THR A 249 2.15 -18.64 -5.51
C THR A 249 1.61 -17.23 -5.23
N GLU A 250 2.44 -16.33 -4.70
CA GLU A 250 2.11 -14.94 -4.43
C GLU A 250 1.80 -14.18 -5.71
N GLN A 251 2.57 -14.41 -6.78
CA GLN A 251 2.33 -13.80 -8.08
C GLN A 251 1.04 -14.31 -8.71
N LEU A 252 0.78 -15.63 -8.64
CA LEU A 252 -0.50 -16.18 -9.10
C LEU A 252 -1.68 -15.65 -8.27
N PHE A 253 -1.49 -15.41 -6.98
CA PHE A 253 -2.48 -14.74 -6.12
C PHE A 253 -2.71 -13.29 -6.53
N ALA A 254 -1.65 -12.53 -6.82
CA ALA A 254 -1.76 -11.17 -7.34
C ALA A 254 -2.50 -11.12 -8.68
N LEU A 255 -2.30 -12.13 -9.53
CA LEU A 255 -2.96 -12.29 -10.82
C LEU A 255 -4.28 -13.07 -10.74
N ARG A 256 -4.87 -13.26 -9.55
CA ARG A 256 -6.14 -13.99 -9.42
C ARG A 256 -7.29 -13.23 -10.08
N ARG A 257 -8.38 -13.95 -10.38
CA ARG A 257 -9.54 -13.39 -11.09
C ARG A 257 -10.10 -12.18 -10.34
N ALA A 258 -10.20 -11.03 -11.01
CA ALA A 258 -10.67 -9.77 -10.39
C ALA A 258 -12.03 -9.89 -9.66
N HIS A 259 -12.95 -10.74 -10.12
CA HIS A 259 -14.25 -10.94 -9.44
C HIS A 259 -14.18 -11.74 -8.13
N VAL A 260 -13.04 -12.38 -7.85
CA VAL A 260 -12.74 -13.02 -6.55
C VAL A 260 -12.36 -11.96 -5.52
N ILE A 261 -11.75 -10.86 -5.98
CA ILE A 261 -11.34 -9.72 -5.15
C ILE A 261 -12.50 -8.74 -5.00
N TRP A 262 -13.09 -8.36 -6.13
CA TRP A 262 -14.13 -7.35 -6.24
C TRP A 262 -15.37 -7.93 -6.91
N HIS A 263 -16.29 -8.49 -6.13
CA HIS A 263 -17.50 -9.15 -6.65
C HIS A 263 -18.32 -8.28 -7.63
N ALA A 264 -18.36 -6.96 -7.42
CA ALA A 264 -19.04 -6.01 -8.30
C ALA A 264 -18.53 -6.02 -9.76
N VAL A 265 -17.32 -6.51 -10.00
CA VAL A 265 -16.74 -6.67 -11.36
C VAL A 265 -17.49 -7.73 -12.17
N LYS A 266 -18.10 -8.73 -11.53
CA LYS A 266 -18.78 -9.86 -12.21
C LYS A 266 -19.95 -9.43 -13.12
N ARG A 267 -20.50 -8.23 -12.89
CA ARG A 267 -21.63 -7.65 -13.63
C ARG A 267 -21.29 -6.30 -14.24
N ARG A 268 -20.03 -6.06 -14.61
CA ARG A 268 -19.62 -4.80 -15.26
C ARG A 268 -18.82 -5.06 -16.52
N CYS A 269 -19.20 -4.39 -17.60
CA CYS A 269 -18.51 -4.47 -18.87
C CYS A 269 -17.04 -4.05 -18.72
N MET A 270 -16.15 -4.77 -19.40
CA MET A 270 -14.71 -4.50 -19.40
C MET A 270 -14.40 -3.21 -20.16
N GLU A 271 -15.10 -3.01 -21.28
CA GLU A 271 -14.94 -1.87 -22.18
C GLU A 271 -15.67 -0.62 -21.66
N CYS A 272 -17.01 -0.59 -21.73
CA CYS A 272 -17.79 0.60 -21.41
C CYS A 272 -18.04 0.83 -19.91
N ARG A 273 -17.61 -0.10 -19.03
CA ARG A 273 -17.73 -0.03 -17.56
C ARG A 273 -19.17 -0.01 -16.99
N THR A 274 -20.19 -0.01 -17.85
CA THR A 274 -21.60 -0.06 -17.48
C THR A 274 -21.95 -1.34 -16.72
N LYS A 275 -22.84 -1.22 -15.72
CA LYS A 275 -23.43 -2.38 -15.03
C LYS A 275 -24.28 -3.16 -16.03
N ILE A 276 -24.02 -4.45 -16.15
CA ILE A 276 -24.84 -5.37 -16.93
C ILE A 276 -26.09 -5.67 -16.09
N ALA A 277 -27.26 -5.49 -16.69
CA ALA A 277 -28.55 -5.73 -16.04
C ALA A 277 -28.63 -7.17 -15.52
N ASP A 278 -29.41 -7.38 -14.47
CA ASP A 278 -29.43 -8.66 -13.77
C ASP A 278 -30.11 -9.76 -14.62
N GLU A 279 -31.07 -9.38 -15.48
CA GLU A 279 -31.72 -10.27 -16.45
C GLU A 279 -30.82 -10.65 -17.64
N VAL A 280 -29.75 -9.87 -17.88
CA VAL A 280 -28.84 -10.11 -19.01
C VAL A 280 -27.64 -10.95 -18.55
N SER A 281 -27.46 -12.10 -19.19
CA SER A 281 -26.28 -12.94 -18.93
C SER A 281 -25.01 -12.26 -19.46
N PRO A 282 -23.99 -12.00 -18.60
CA PRO A 282 -22.76 -11.35 -19.03
C PRO A 282 -21.97 -12.22 -20.02
N GLN A 283 -21.59 -11.65 -21.16
CA GLN A 283 -20.73 -12.33 -22.13
C GLN A 283 -19.30 -12.40 -21.60
N ARG A 284 -18.69 -13.58 -21.61
CA ARG A 284 -17.28 -13.76 -21.22
C ARG A 284 -16.42 -14.00 -22.44
N CYS A 285 -15.18 -13.53 -22.40
CA CYS A 285 -14.19 -13.95 -23.39
C CYS A 285 -14.08 -15.49 -23.38
N GLY A 286 -14.34 -16.13 -24.52
CA GLY A 286 -14.33 -17.59 -24.66
C GLY A 286 -13.00 -18.24 -24.27
N HIS A 287 -11.89 -17.53 -24.51
CA HIS A 287 -10.55 -18.04 -24.26
C HIS A 287 -10.10 -17.89 -22.80
N CYS A 288 -10.04 -16.66 -22.28
CA CYS A 288 -9.54 -16.44 -20.92
C CYS A 288 -10.61 -16.55 -19.82
N GLN A 289 -11.91 -16.47 -20.16
CA GLN A 289 -13.04 -16.48 -19.21
C GLN A 289 -12.99 -15.40 -18.12
N ARG A 290 -12.12 -14.37 -18.25
CA ARG A 290 -11.93 -13.30 -17.27
C ARG A 290 -12.59 -11.99 -17.67
N ALA A 291 -12.44 -11.58 -18.92
CA ALA A 291 -13.05 -10.34 -19.42
C ALA A 291 -14.55 -10.56 -19.62
N ILE A 292 -15.35 -9.60 -19.13
CA ILE A 292 -16.81 -9.62 -19.13
C ILE A 292 -17.31 -8.45 -19.98
N TYR A 293 -18.32 -8.68 -20.83
CA TYR A 293 -18.83 -7.69 -21.77
C TYR A 293 -20.35 -7.67 -21.78
N CYS A 294 -20.92 -6.50 -22.07
CA CYS A 294 -22.36 -6.37 -22.32
C CYS A 294 -22.74 -6.79 -23.75
N THR A 295 -21.85 -6.61 -24.73
CA THR A 295 -22.10 -6.91 -26.14
C THR A 295 -20.83 -7.42 -26.84
N LYS A 296 -21.01 -8.06 -28.00
CA LYS A 296 -19.91 -8.45 -28.90
C LYS A 296 -19.12 -7.24 -29.40
N GLY A 297 -19.78 -6.10 -29.60
CA GLY A 297 -19.13 -4.85 -29.99
C GLY A 297 -18.11 -4.37 -28.94
N CYS A 298 -18.51 -4.35 -27.67
CA CYS A 298 -17.60 -4.04 -26.55
C CYS A 298 -16.44 -5.06 -26.46
N GLN A 299 -16.71 -6.34 -26.74
CA GLN A 299 -15.65 -7.34 -26.78
C GLN A 299 -14.65 -7.08 -27.91
N ALA A 300 -15.12 -6.79 -29.13
CA ALA A 300 -14.27 -6.51 -30.28
C ALA A 300 -13.42 -5.24 -30.08
N GLN A 301 -14.00 -4.19 -29.51
CA GLN A 301 -13.28 -2.96 -29.19
C GLN A 301 -12.18 -3.19 -28.15
N HIS A 302 -12.50 -3.84 -27.02
CA HIS A 302 -11.49 -4.16 -26.00
C HIS A 302 -10.41 -5.11 -26.54
N TRP A 303 -10.79 -6.03 -27.44
CA TRP A 303 -9.86 -6.93 -28.12
C TRP A 303 -8.82 -6.17 -28.93
N ALA A 304 -9.26 -5.20 -29.73
CA ALA A 304 -8.39 -4.39 -30.56
C ALA A 304 -7.47 -3.46 -29.74
N THR A 305 -7.91 -2.97 -28.58
CA THR A 305 -7.15 -1.98 -27.81
C THR A 305 -6.12 -2.58 -26.87
N SER A 306 -6.43 -3.68 -26.18
CA SER A 306 -5.55 -4.19 -25.11
C SER A 306 -5.75 -5.64 -24.70
N HIS A 307 -6.93 -6.24 -24.92
CA HIS A 307 -7.20 -7.58 -24.40
C HIS A 307 -6.37 -8.66 -25.09
N ARG A 308 -6.08 -8.51 -26.39
CA ARG A 308 -5.40 -9.51 -27.21
C ARG A 308 -4.09 -9.99 -26.57
N ASP A 309 -3.28 -9.05 -26.10
CA ASP A 309 -1.91 -9.32 -25.63
C ASP A 309 -1.89 -10.08 -24.29
N ILE A 310 -2.88 -9.82 -23.44
CA ILE A 310 -3.00 -10.42 -22.11
C ILE A 310 -3.91 -11.66 -22.06
N CYS A 311 -4.75 -11.87 -23.07
CA CYS A 311 -5.77 -12.92 -23.06
C CYS A 311 -5.17 -14.33 -22.91
N LYS A 312 -4.08 -14.60 -23.62
CA LYS A 312 -3.42 -15.92 -23.57
C LYS A 312 -2.76 -16.16 -22.21
N ILE A 313 -2.10 -15.16 -21.65
CA ILE A 313 -1.50 -15.21 -20.31
C ILE A 313 -2.57 -15.49 -19.25
N TRP A 314 -3.71 -14.79 -19.31
CA TRP A 314 -4.85 -15.04 -18.41
C TRP A 314 -5.44 -16.43 -18.47
N SER A 315 -5.49 -17.04 -19.65
CA SER A 315 -5.92 -18.43 -19.78
C SER A 315 -4.95 -19.37 -19.05
N ILE A 316 -3.64 -19.21 -19.26
CA ILE A 316 -2.62 -20.06 -18.62
C ILE A 316 -2.58 -19.85 -17.11
N VAL A 317 -2.66 -18.59 -16.64
CA VAL A 317 -2.76 -18.29 -15.21
C VAL A 317 -3.99 -18.96 -14.60
N ASN A 318 -5.16 -18.94 -15.25
CA ASN A 318 -6.34 -19.64 -14.76
C ASN A 318 -6.13 -21.15 -14.66
N MET A 319 -5.55 -21.78 -15.69
CA MET A 319 -5.27 -23.22 -15.67
C MET A 319 -4.34 -23.57 -14.50
N ARG A 320 -3.26 -22.80 -14.32
CA ARG A 320 -2.28 -23.03 -13.24
C ARG A 320 -2.86 -22.77 -11.85
N SER A 321 -3.60 -21.67 -11.67
CA SER A 321 -4.26 -21.35 -10.39
C SER A 321 -5.35 -22.35 -9.97
N ASN A 322 -5.86 -23.17 -10.89
CA ASN A 322 -6.85 -24.21 -10.60
C ASN A 322 -6.21 -25.54 -10.18
N LYS A 323 -4.89 -25.72 -10.31
CA LYS A 323 -4.19 -26.91 -9.80
C LYS A 323 -4.36 -27.00 -8.28
N PRO A 324 -4.72 -28.17 -7.70
CA PRO A 324 -5.02 -28.30 -6.28
C PRO A 324 -3.92 -27.77 -5.35
N GLU A 325 -2.67 -28.09 -5.63
CA GLU A 325 -1.49 -27.69 -4.87
C GLU A 325 -1.27 -26.18 -4.88
N ILE A 326 -1.44 -25.54 -6.04
CA ILE A 326 -1.36 -24.07 -6.18
C ILE A 326 -2.51 -23.41 -5.45
N ARG A 327 -3.72 -23.96 -5.57
CA ARG A 327 -4.92 -23.44 -4.89
C ARG A 327 -4.78 -23.53 -3.37
N GLN A 328 -4.21 -24.62 -2.86
CA GLN A 328 -3.92 -24.77 -1.43
C GLN A 328 -2.85 -23.77 -0.98
N GLY A 329 -1.76 -23.63 -1.73
CA GLY A 329 -0.74 -22.62 -1.46
C GLY A 329 -1.33 -21.21 -1.43
N MET A 330 -2.14 -20.85 -2.42
CA MET A 330 -2.81 -19.54 -2.49
C MET A 330 -3.79 -19.31 -1.33
N LYS A 331 -4.46 -20.36 -0.84
CA LYS A 331 -5.34 -20.27 0.34
C LYS A 331 -4.56 -20.12 1.65
N ALA A 332 -3.31 -20.56 1.70
CA ALA A 332 -2.42 -20.43 2.86
C ALA A 332 -1.69 -19.08 2.91
N LEU A 333 -1.78 -18.25 1.87
CA LEU A 333 -1.14 -16.92 1.80
C LEU A 333 -1.82 -15.83 2.66
N PRO A 334 -3.16 -15.73 2.77
CA PRO A 334 -3.77 -14.74 3.62
C PRO A 334 -3.56 -15.16 5.08
N ILE A 335 -2.65 -14.46 5.75
CA ILE A 335 -2.63 -14.41 7.21
C ILE A 335 -3.73 -13.43 7.59
N ASP A 336 -4.60 -13.85 8.51
CA ASP A 336 -5.58 -12.94 9.07
C ASP A 336 -4.84 -11.76 9.69
N VAL A 337 -5.04 -10.56 9.16
CA VAL A 337 -4.30 -9.37 9.62
C VAL A 337 -4.58 -9.13 11.10
N THR A 338 -5.78 -9.49 11.58
CA THR A 338 -6.14 -9.39 13.00
C THR A 338 -5.33 -10.35 13.86
N SER A 339 -5.05 -11.57 13.38
CA SER A 339 -4.19 -12.53 14.12
C SER A 339 -2.78 -12.01 14.37
N MET A 340 -2.31 -11.01 13.62
CA MET A 340 -1.01 -10.37 13.87
C MET A 340 -1.02 -9.36 15.03
N PHE A 341 -2.21 -9.01 15.55
CA PHE A 341 -2.42 -7.99 16.58
C PHE A 341 -3.10 -8.54 17.86
N GLU A 342 -3.43 -9.84 17.92
CA GLU A 342 -4.18 -10.47 19.02
C GLU A 342 -3.31 -11.22 20.07
N GLU A 343 -1.98 -10.99 20.06
CA GLU A 343 -1.04 -11.38 21.13
C GLU A 343 -0.62 -10.15 21.94
#